data_AF-A0A850KZN3-F1
#
_entry.id   AF-A0A850KZN3-F1
#
_cell.length_a   1.000
_cell.length_b   1.000
_cell.length_c   1.000
_cell.angle_alpha   90.00
_cell.angle_beta   90.00
_cell.angle_gamma   90.00
#
_symmetry.space_group_name_H-M   'P 1'
#
loop_
_entity.id
_entity.type
_entity.pdbx_description
1 polymer ?
#
loop_
_entity_poly.entity_id
_entity_poly.type
_entity_poly.pdbx_seq_one_letter_code
_entity_poly.pdbx_strand_id
1 'polypeptide(L)'
;MNIDERIKKELEIENQQLDEILAHDSGLFGMLGNAFKGSLKRWVILINIIVLIVTAVMVWAGYHFFVATNLDDRVFWGVTLIVLAMMQISLKEWLFSEMRRNSMLREIKRLELAIEQLKQ
;
A
#
# COMPACT_ATOMS: atom_id res chain seq x y z
N MET A 1 29.33 10.70 -38.68
CA MET A 1 28.82 10.37 -37.34
C MET A 1 29.13 8.91 -37.10
N ASN A 2 29.97 8.61 -36.11
CA ASN A 2 30.46 7.25 -35.88
C ASN A 2 29.33 6.41 -35.25
N ILE A 3 29.27 5.11 -35.54
CA ILE A 3 28.22 4.22 -35.03
C ILE A 3 28.15 4.28 -33.49
N ASP A 4 29.30 4.41 -32.84
CA ASP A 4 29.42 4.62 -31.39
C ASP A 4 28.70 5.88 -30.89
N GLU A 5 28.76 7.00 -31.62
CA GLU A 5 28.05 8.22 -31.21
C GLU A 5 26.54 8.04 -31.30
N ARG A 6 26.06 7.26 -32.27
CA ARG A 6 24.63 6.95 -32.41
C ARG A 6 24.16 6.04 -31.29
N ILE A 7 24.90 4.98 -31.00
CA ILE A 7 24.61 4.05 -29.91
C ILE A 7 24.58 4.79 -28.57
N LYS A 8 25.55 5.67 -28.33
CA LYS A 8 25.62 6.47 -27.09
C LYS A 8 24.44 7.43 -26.96
N LYS A 9 24.02 8.06 -28.06
CA LYS A 9 22.84 8.93 -28.10
C LYS A 9 21.53 8.18 -27.87
N GLU A 10 21.38 7.02 -28.50
CA GLU A 10 20.19 6.16 -28.30
C GLU A 10 20.12 5.65 -26.86
N LEU A 11 21.24 5.21 -26.27
CA LEU A 11 21.33 4.82 -24.86
C LEU A 11 21.06 5.98 -23.89
N GLU A 12 21.49 7.20 -24.19
CA GLU A 12 21.17 8.38 -23.38
C GLU A 12 19.68 8.72 -23.43
N ILE A 13 19.06 8.64 -24.63
CA ILE A 13 17.62 8.89 -24.79
C ILE A 13 16.82 7.81 -24.07
N GLU A 14 17.22 6.54 -24.18
CA GLU A 14 16.55 5.42 -23.50
C GLU A 14 16.71 5.52 -21.98
N ASN A 15 17.89 5.88 -21.47
CA ASN A 15 18.10 6.15 -20.04
C ASN A 15 17.26 7.32 -19.55
N GLN A 16 17.15 8.42 -20.31
CA GLN A 16 16.32 9.55 -19.92
C GLN A 16 14.84 9.18 -19.88
N GLN A 17 14.37 8.38 -20.84
CA GLN A 17 12.99 7.86 -20.82
C GLN A 17 12.76 6.90 -19.66
N LEU A 18 13.74 6.03 -19.34
CA LEU A 18 13.69 5.19 -18.15
C LEU A 18 13.65 6.01 -16.86
N ASP A 19 14.51 7.03 -16.74
CA ASP A 19 14.59 7.93 -15.60
C ASP A 19 13.29 8.74 -15.44
N GLU A 20 12.62 9.13 -16.52
CA GLU A 20 11.33 9.82 -16.46
C GLU A 20 10.19 8.87 -16.02
N ILE A 21 10.24 7.60 -16.44
CA ILE A 21 9.32 6.54 -16.01
C ILE A 21 9.55 6.15 -14.55
N LEU A 22 10.81 6.15 -14.09
CA LEU A 22 11.22 5.86 -12.70
C LEU A 22 10.98 7.05 -11.77
N ALA A 23 11.13 8.29 -12.25
CA ALA A 23 10.77 9.50 -11.50
C ALA A 23 9.25 9.57 -11.23
N HIS A 24 8.44 8.87 -12.02
CA HIS A 24 7.00 8.68 -11.78
C HIS A 24 6.70 7.55 -10.75
N ASP A 25 7.69 6.97 -10.07
CA ASP A 25 7.45 6.29 -8.79
C ASP A 25 7.42 7.33 -7.68
N SER A 26 6.29 8.04 -7.63
CA SER A 26 5.86 8.85 -6.50
C SER A 26 6.18 8.08 -5.22
N GLY A 27 7.06 8.60 -4.33
CA GLY A 27 7.61 7.87 -3.17
C GLY A 27 6.57 7.23 -2.24
N LEU A 28 6.94 6.65 -1.09
CA LEU A 28 5.99 5.91 -0.21
C LEU A 28 4.61 6.57 -0.02
N PHE A 29 4.57 7.89 0.16
CA PHE A 29 3.32 8.68 0.24
C PHE A 29 2.56 8.80 -1.08
N GLY A 30 3.26 8.84 -2.20
CA GLY A 30 2.69 8.78 -3.55
C GLY A 30 2.17 7.39 -3.93
N MET A 31 2.86 6.31 -3.55
CA MET A 31 2.33 4.95 -3.67
C MET A 31 1.06 4.77 -2.82
N LEU A 32 1.04 5.27 -1.59
CA LEU A 32 -0.17 5.37 -0.77
C LEU A 32 -1.26 6.18 -1.48
N GLY A 33 -0.94 7.38 -1.98
CA GLY A 33 -1.88 8.23 -2.73
C GLY A 33 -2.42 7.59 -4.00
N ASN A 34 -1.62 6.78 -4.69
CA ASN A 34 -2.02 6.04 -5.89
C ASN A 34 -2.88 4.81 -5.55
N ALA A 35 -2.67 4.17 -4.40
CA ALA A 35 -3.60 3.16 -3.87
C ALA A 35 -5.01 3.75 -3.67
N PHE A 36 -5.10 5.04 -3.31
CA PHE A 36 -6.36 5.80 -3.26
C PHE A 36 -6.87 6.30 -4.63
N LYS A 37 -6.22 6.01 -5.77
CA LYS A 37 -6.65 6.49 -7.10
C LYS A 37 -7.07 5.39 -8.09
N GLY A 38 -7.08 4.12 -7.70
CA GLY A 38 -7.49 2.99 -8.56
C GLY A 38 -8.99 2.59 -8.47
N SER A 39 -9.38 1.55 -9.21
CA SER A 39 -10.72 0.93 -9.13
C SER A 39 -11.06 0.41 -7.71
N LEU A 40 -10.02 0.07 -6.94
CA LEU A 40 -10.09 -0.35 -5.54
C LEU A 40 -10.21 0.82 -4.55
N LYS A 41 -10.19 2.08 -5.00
CA LYS A 41 -10.28 3.28 -4.13
C LYS A 41 -11.44 3.20 -3.14
N ARG A 42 -12.63 2.81 -3.60
CA ARG A 42 -13.82 2.70 -2.73
C ARG A 42 -13.62 1.66 -1.64
N TRP A 43 -12.94 0.56 -1.95
CA TRP A 43 -12.62 -0.53 -1.02
C TRP A 43 -11.57 -0.10 0.01
N VAL A 44 -10.51 0.58 -0.44
CA VAL A 44 -9.46 1.15 0.42
C VAL A 44 -10.05 2.17 1.40
N ILE A 45 -10.96 3.04 0.93
CA ILE A 45 -11.66 4.00 1.78
C ILE A 45 -12.55 3.28 2.81
N LEU A 46 -13.33 2.29 2.38
CA LEU A 46 -14.19 1.50 3.26
C LEU A 46 -13.38 0.82 4.37
N ILE A 47 -12.24 0.20 4.05
CA ILE A 47 -11.35 -0.40 5.05
C ILE A 47 -10.80 0.65 6.00
N ASN A 48 -10.37 1.82 5.51
CA ASN A 48 -9.85 2.86 6.39
C ASN A 48 -10.92 3.35 7.38
N ILE A 49 -12.19 3.42 6.96
CA ILE A 49 -13.31 3.72 7.84
C ILE A 49 -13.46 2.61 8.91
N ILE A 50 -13.39 1.34 8.51
CA ILE A 50 -13.45 0.21 9.46
C ILE A 50 -12.29 0.27 10.44
N VAL A 51 -11.07 0.50 9.97
CA VAL A 51 -9.86 0.65 10.80
C VAL A 51 -10.07 1.76 11.83
N LEU A 52 -10.62 2.90 11.43
CA LEU A 52 -10.90 4.03 12.31
C LEU A 52 -11.95 3.66 13.38
N ILE A 53 -13.02 2.95 12.99
CA ILE A 53 -14.04 2.45 13.93
C ILE A 53 -13.39 1.48 14.94
N VAL A 54 -12.60 0.52 14.48
CA VAL A 54 -11.90 -0.43 15.35
C VAL A 54 -10.93 0.29 16.28
N THR A 55 -10.27 1.36 15.83
CA THR A 55 -9.41 2.19 16.69
C THR A 55 -10.22 2.89 17.77
N ALA A 56 -11.39 3.46 17.43
CA ALA A 56 -12.27 4.08 18.43
C ALA A 56 -12.75 3.06 19.48
N VAL A 57 -13.15 1.87 19.04
CA VAL A 57 -13.55 0.77 19.95
C VAL A 57 -12.37 0.32 20.82
N MET A 58 -11.15 0.30 20.27
CA MET A 58 -9.94 -0.04 21.02
C MET A 58 -9.64 0.98 22.13
N VAL A 59 -9.78 2.27 21.85
CA VAL A 59 -9.63 3.33 22.87
C VAL A 59 -10.70 3.19 23.96
N TRP A 60 -11.94 2.89 23.57
CA TRP A 60 -13.04 2.68 24.51
C TRP A 60 -12.82 1.44 25.40
N ALA A 61 -12.40 0.32 24.82
CA ALA A 61 -12.04 -0.88 25.57
C ALA A 61 -10.86 -0.61 26.53
N GLY A 62 -9.88 0.18 26.10
CA GLY A 62 -8.78 0.61 26.95
C GLY A 62 -9.22 1.47 28.12
N TYR A 63 -10.14 2.40 27.91
CA TYR A 63 -10.73 3.17 29.01
C TYR A 63 -11.42 2.25 30.04
N HIS A 64 -12.23 1.30 29.59
CA HIS A 64 -12.90 0.35 30.48
C HIS A 64 -11.92 -0.57 31.22
N PHE A 65 -10.80 -0.94 30.60
CA PHE A 65 -9.73 -1.69 31.27
C PHE A 65 -9.12 -0.93 32.46
N PHE A 66 -8.99 0.39 32.38
CA PHE A 66 -8.44 1.21 33.47
C PHE A 66 -9.46 1.54 34.56
N VAL A 67 -10.74 1.65 34.21
CA VAL A 67 -11.82 2.02 35.14
C VAL A 67 -12.44 0.81 35.85
N ALA A 68 -12.28 -0.41 35.30
CA ALA A 68 -12.81 -1.63 35.89
C ALA A 68 -12.31 -1.85 37.33
N THR A 69 -13.24 -1.99 38.26
CA THR A 69 -12.98 -2.29 39.68
C THR A 69 -12.81 -3.79 39.94
N ASN A 70 -13.49 -4.64 39.19
CA ASN A 70 -13.40 -6.10 39.33
C ASN A 70 -12.27 -6.67 38.48
N LEU A 71 -11.60 -7.71 38.99
CA LEU A 71 -10.48 -8.35 38.32
C LEU A 71 -10.95 -9.09 37.05
N ASP A 72 -12.10 -9.75 37.09
CA ASP A 72 -12.69 -10.44 35.94
C ASP A 72 -13.02 -9.48 34.78
N ASP A 73 -13.65 -8.34 35.09
CA ASP A 73 -13.94 -7.30 34.08
C ASP A 73 -12.64 -6.75 33.47
N ARG A 74 -11.61 -6.55 34.30
CA ARG A 74 -10.31 -6.08 33.84
C ARG A 74 -9.63 -7.08 32.90
N VAL A 75 -9.71 -8.38 33.20
CA VAL A 75 -9.20 -9.43 32.30
C VAL A 75 -9.98 -9.46 31.00
N PHE A 76 -11.31 -9.37 31.04
CA PHE A 76 -12.15 -9.32 29.84
C PHE A 76 -11.74 -8.17 28.91
N TRP A 77 -11.70 -6.94 29.41
CA TRP A 77 -11.30 -5.77 28.62
C TRP A 77 -9.84 -5.85 28.13
N GLY A 78 -8.95 -6.48 28.91
CA GLY A 78 -7.57 -6.73 28.52
C GLY A 78 -7.45 -7.69 27.33
N VAL A 79 -8.19 -8.79 27.35
CA VAL A 79 -8.25 -9.75 26.23
C VAL A 79 -8.91 -9.10 25.01
N THR A 80 -10.00 -8.34 25.19
CA THR A 80 -10.64 -7.59 24.11
C THR A 80 -9.66 -6.61 23.46
N LEU A 81 -8.86 -5.89 24.24
CA LEU A 81 -7.82 -5.01 23.72
C LEU A 81 -6.79 -5.74 22.86
N ILE A 82 -6.32 -6.91 23.29
CA ILE A 82 -5.35 -7.73 22.52
C ILE A 82 -5.97 -8.16 21.19
N VAL A 83 -7.21 -8.64 21.20
CA VAL A 83 -7.93 -9.05 19.98
C VAL A 83 -8.11 -7.86 19.03
N LEU A 84 -8.49 -6.70 19.54
CA LEU A 84 -8.61 -5.47 18.75
C LEU A 84 -7.26 -5.02 18.17
N ALA A 85 -6.17 -5.15 18.92
CA ALA A 85 -4.82 -4.87 18.44
C ALA A 85 -4.40 -5.83 17.30
N MET A 86 -4.68 -7.12 17.46
CA MET A 86 -4.42 -8.10 16.39
C MET A 86 -5.24 -7.80 15.14
N MET A 87 -6.53 -7.46 15.30
CA MET A 87 -7.39 -7.04 14.20
C MET A 87 -6.84 -5.81 13.46
N GLN A 88 -6.33 -4.80 14.20
CA GLN A 88 -5.67 -3.62 13.61
C GLN A 88 -4.45 -3.99 12.77
N ILE A 89 -3.60 -4.90 13.28
CA ILE A 89 -2.41 -5.36 12.56
C ILE A 89 -2.82 -6.09 11.28
N SER A 90 -3.76 -7.04 11.36
CA SER A 90 -4.22 -7.80 10.20
C SER A 90 -4.84 -6.91 9.12
N LEU A 91 -5.61 -5.89 9.49
CA LEU A 91 -6.19 -4.94 8.53
C LEU A 91 -5.11 -4.14 7.79
N LYS A 92 -4.06 -3.70 8.49
CA LYS A 92 -2.92 -3.00 7.87
C LYS A 92 -2.12 -3.91 6.94
N GLU A 93 -1.82 -5.13 7.37
CA GLU A 93 -1.12 -6.12 6.54
C GLU A 93 -1.88 -6.41 5.25
N TRP A 94 -3.21 -6.60 5.34
CA TRP A 94 -4.05 -6.77 4.16
C TRP A 94 -3.94 -5.58 3.20
N LEU A 95 -3.97 -4.35 3.74
CA LEU A 95 -3.87 -3.13 2.93
C LEU A 95 -2.53 -3.06 2.19
N PHE A 96 -1.42 -3.37 2.87
CA PHE A 96 -0.10 -3.42 2.26
C PHE A 96 0.01 -4.52 1.21
N SER A 97 -0.58 -5.68 1.46
CA SER A 97 -0.62 -6.79 0.50
C SER A 97 -1.36 -6.41 -0.77
N GLU A 98 -2.52 -5.75 -0.66
CA GLU A 98 -3.28 -5.31 -1.82
C GLU A 98 -2.56 -4.21 -2.62
N MET A 99 -1.83 -3.31 -1.93
CA MET A 99 -0.96 -2.34 -2.60
C MET A 99 0.17 -3.02 -3.38
N ARG A 100 0.83 -4.02 -2.78
CA ARG A 100 1.90 -4.80 -3.43
C ARG A 100 1.37 -5.54 -4.67
N ARG A 101 0.19 -6.16 -4.54
CA ARG A 101 -0.50 -6.83 -5.66
C ARG A 101 -0.78 -5.88 -6.81
N ASN A 102 -1.26 -4.66 -6.52
CA ASN A 102 -1.53 -3.66 -7.55
C ASN A 102 -0.25 -3.13 -8.22
N SER A 103 0.83 -2.92 -7.47
CA SER A 103 2.12 -2.53 -8.04
C SER A 103 2.65 -3.61 -9.00
N MET A 104 2.59 -4.87 -8.57
CA MET A 104 3.03 -6.02 -9.37
C MET A 104 2.22 -6.16 -10.66
N LEU A 105 0.90 -6.00 -10.60
CA LEU A 105 0.04 -6.03 -11.80
C LEU A 105 0.39 -4.90 -12.79
N ARG A 106 0.79 -3.73 -12.30
CA ARG A 106 1.21 -2.61 -13.14
C ARG A 106 2.55 -2.89 -13.82
N GLU A 107 3.49 -3.49 -13.11
CA GLU A 107 4.79 -3.92 -13.66
C GLU A 107 4.63 -5.00 -14.72
N ILE A 108 3.77 -6.01 -14.48
CA ILE A 108 3.46 -7.06 -15.46
C ILE A 108 2.91 -6.46 -16.76
N LYS A 109 1.95 -5.53 -16.67
CA LYS A 109 1.39 -4.86 -17.86
C LYS A 109 2.43 -4.04 -18.63
N ARG A 110 3.39 -3.41 -17.94
CA ARG A 110 4.50 -2.70 -18.59
C ARG A 110 5.40 -3.67 -19.34
N LEU A 111 5.69 -4.84 -18.75
CA LEU A 111 6.46 -5.90 -19.42
C LEU A 111 5.72 -6.45 -20.65
N GLU A 112 4.41 -6.67 -20.56
CA GLU A 112 3.58 -7.10 -21.70
C GLU A 112 3.69 -6.11 -22.87
N LEU A 113 3.56 -4.80 -22.60
CA LEU A 113 3.72 -3.75 -23.62
C LEU A 113 5.13 -3.72 -24.22
N ALA A 114 6.18 -3.87 -23.41
CA ALA A 114 7.56 -3.91 -23.90
C ALA A 114 7.80 -5.12 -24.82
N ILE A 115 7.25 -6.29 -24.48
CA ILE A 115 7.34 -7.49 -25.32
C ILE A 115 6.57 -7.31 -26.64
N GLU A 116 5.41 -6.66 -26.63
CA GLU A 116 4.66 -6.34 -27.86
C GLU A 116 5.45 -5.40 -28.78
N GLN A 117 6.12 -4.39 -28.24
CA GLN A 117 6.95 -3.46 -29.01
C GLN A 117 8.17 -4.15 -29.65
N LEU A 118 8.78 -5.13 -28.96
CA LEU A 118 9.91 -5.91 -29.50
C LEU A 118 9.51 -6.90 -30.60
N LYS A 119 8.22 -7.25 -30.71
CA LYS A 119 7.70 -8.11 -31.78
C LYS A 119 7.36 -7.35 -33.06
N GLN A 120 7.22 -6.02 -33.01
CA GLN A 120 7.03 -5.16 -34.19
C GLN A 120 8.36 -4.76 -34.81
#